data_AF-A0A957WWF3-F1
#
_entry.id   AF-A0A957WWF3-F1
#
_cell.length_a   1.000
_cell.length_b   1.000
_cell.length_c   1.000
_cell.angle_alpha   90.00
_cell.angle_beta   90.00
_cell.angle_gamma   90.00
#
_symmetry.space_group_name_H-M   'P 1'
#
loop_
_entity.id
_entity.type
_entity.pdbx_description
1 polymer ?
#
loop_
_entity_poly.entity_id
_entity_poly.type
_entity_poly.pdbx_seq_one_letter_code
_entity_poly.pdbx_strand_id
1 'polypeptide(L)'
;GKVALLKTMTTALALKADAETLISPLEDAVDALAAAMQLADDIEDWVEDYQCRRYTLPLTWAIPEMTGSAPQLAVAEVRQRLDESVILETLVKQIIEWFEDALTSVSTLHASCWIAFVENCLQKTRSYQQTLVAQKVRSIMSGSLHFHESNPFPSTPA
;
A
#
# COMPACT_ATOMS: atom_id res chain seq x y z
N GLY A 1 -16.21 -6.23 -1.62
CA GLY A 1 -16.83 -7.19 -2.56
C GLY A 1 -15.89 -8.33 -2.90
N LYS A 2 -14.82 -8.07 -3.67
CA LYS A 2 -13.89 -9.09 -4.18
C LYS A 2 -13.18 -9.89 -3.08
N VAL A 3 -12.68 -9.22 -2.03
CA VAL A 3 -12.01 -9.88 -0.89
C VAL A 3 -12.93 -10.85 -0.16
N ALA A 4 -14.15 -10.43 0.18
CA ALA A 4 -15.13 -11.29 0.83
C ALA A 4 -15.49 -12.53 -0.02
N LEU A 5 -15.53 -12.39 -1.35
CA LEU A 5 -15.73 -13.52 -2.26
C LEU A 5 -14.54 -14.49 -2.21
N LEU A 6 -13.31 -13.97 -2.27
CA LEU A 6 -12.10 -14.79 -2.16
C LEU A 6 -12.07 -15.55 -0.83
N LYS A 7 -12.31 -14.86 0.30
CA LYS A 7 -12.40 -15.49 1.63
C LYS A 7 -13.48 -16.58 1.67
N THR A 8 -14.67 -16.29 1.15
CA THR A 8 -15.77 -17.28 1.09
C THR A 8 -15.37 -18.51 0.30
N MET A 9 -14.70 -18.34 -0.85
CA MET A 9 -14.23 -19.44 -1.68
C MET A 9 -13.14 -20.26 -1.00
N THR A 10 -12.13 -19.60 -0.41
CA THR A 10 -11.04 -20.28 0.29
C THR A 10 -11.55 -21.04 1.51
N THR A 11 -12.47 -20.45 2.27
CA THR A 11 -13.10 -21.06 3.45
C THR A 11 -13.97 -22.25 3.04
N ALA A 12 -14.79 -22.12 1.99
CA ALA A 12 -15.59 -23.24 1.48
C ALA A 12 -14.72 -24.41 0.97
N LEU A 13 -13.59 -24.11 0.32
CA LEU A 13 -12.65 -25.14 -0.15
C LEU A 13 -11.94 -25.83 1.02
N ALA A 14 -11.52 -25.09 2.04
CA ALA A 14 -10.90 -25.64 3.24
C ALA A 14 -11.86 -26.56 4.00
N LEU A 15 -13.12 -26.14 4.17
CA LEU A 15 -14.19 -26.95 4.77
C LEU A 15 -14.44 -28.24 3.98
N LYS A 16 -14.50 -28.14 2.63
CA LYS A 16 -14.70 -29.31 1.77
C LYS A 16 -13.54 -30.31 1.84
N ALA A 17 -12.35 -29.87 2.21
CA ALA A 17 -11.15 -30.69 2.32
C ALA A 17 -10.89 -31.18 3.76
N ASP A 18 -11.84 -30.99 4.69
CA ASP A 18 -11.67 -31.28 6.13
C ASP A 18 -10.43 -30.59 6.74
N ALA A 19 -10.09 -29.40 6.23
CA ALA A 19 -8.87 -28.65 6.57
C ALA A 19 -9.20 -27.34 7.31
N GLU A 20 -10.10 -27.39 8.28
CA GLU A 20 -10.61 -26.23 9.04
C GLU A 20 -9.51 -25.40 9.71
N THR A 21 -8.43 -26.05 10.14
CA THR A 21 -7.27 -25.39 10.76
C THR A 21 -6.55 -24.44 9.80
N LEU A 22 -6.75 -24.57 8.49
CA LEU A 22 -6.16 -23.71 7.46
C LEU A 22 -7.01 -22.48 7.15
N ILE A 23 -8.25 -22.38 7.66
CA ILE A 23 -9.16 -21.26 7.34
C ILE A 23 -8.55 -19.93 7.78
N SER A 24 -8.09 -19.80 9.02
CA SER A 24 -7.51 -18.54 9.50
C SER A 24 -6.26 -18.14 8.70
N PRO A 25 -5.24 -19.02 8.51
CA PRO A 25 -4.09 -18.69 7.66
C PRO A 25 -4.47 -18.29 6.23
N LEU A 26 -5.49 -18.92 5.63
CA LEU A 26 -5.99 -18.56 4.30
C LEU A 26 -6.60 -17.17 4.28
N GLU A 27 -7.43 -16.86 5.26
CA GLU A 27 -8.08 -15.55 5.38
C GLU A 27 -7.05 -14.45 5.64
N ASP A 28 -6.11 -14.67 6.55
CA ASP A 28 -5.02 -13.74 6.86
C ASP A 28 -4.15 -13.46 5.63
N ALA A 29 -3.82 -14.51 4.85
CA ALA A 29 -3.10 -14.37 3.59
C ALA A 29 -3.87 -13.52 2.56
N VAL A 30 -5.19 -13.75 2.43
CA VAL A 30 -6.05 -13.02 1.50
C VAL A 30 -6.18 -11.56 1.92
N ASP A 31 -6.36 -11.28 3.21
CA ASP A 31 -6.52 -9.92 3.73
C ASP A 31 -5.23 -9.11 3.55
N ALA A 32 -4.07 -9.68 3.91
CA ALA A 32 -2.78 -9.02 3.72
C ALA A 32 -2.47 -8.76 2.24
N LEU A 33 -2.70 -9.76 1.38
CA LEU A 33 -2.52 -9.62 -0.06
C LEU A 33 -3.44 -8.54 -0.66
N ALA A 34 -4.72 -8.54 -0.29
CA ALA A 34 -5.67 -7.57 -0.80
C ALA A 34 -5.35 -6.14 -0.34
N ALA A 35 -4.93 -5.96 0.91
CA ALA A 35 -4.50 -4.66 1.44
C ALA A 35 -3.26 -4.14 0.70
N ALA A 36 -2.25 -5.00 0.50
CA ALA A 36 -1.05 -4.66 -0.26
C ALA A 36 -1.37 -4.25 -1.71
N MET A 37 -2.22 -5.03 -2.39
CA MET A 37 -2.61 -4.74 -3.76
C MET A 37 -3.44 -3.47 -3.88
N GLN A 38 -4.38 -3.22 -2.97
CA GLN A 38 -5.18 -1.99 -3.00
C GLN A 38 -4.32 -0.75 -2.75
N LEU A 39 -3.38 -0.80 -1.81
CA LEU A 39 -2.51 0.34 -1.57
C LEU A 39 -1.53 0.58 -2.73
N ALA A 40 -1.08 -0.48 -3.40
CA ALA A 40 -0.27 -0.34 -4.62
C ALA A 40 -1.05 0.34 -5.76
N ASP A 41 -2.31 -0.08 -5.96
CA ASP A 41 -3.27 0.51 -6.91
C ASP A 41 -3.50 2.00 -6.59
N ASP A 42 -3.78 2.34 -5.33
CA ASP A 42 -3.97 3.71 -4.86
C ASP A 42 -2.72 4.61 -5.10
N ILE A 43 -1.51 4.03 -5.04
CA ILE A 43 -0.26 4.75 -5.34
C ILE A 43 -0.08 4.94 -6.85
N GLU A 44 -0.46 3.97 -7.67
CA GLU A 44 -0.33 4.04 -9.13
C GLU A 44 -1.35 5.03 -9.73
N ASP A 45 -2.59 4.98 -9.26
CA ASP A 45 -3.73 5.69 -9.85
C ASP A 45 -4.07 7.02 -9.13
N TRP A 46 -3.19 7.50 -8.23
CA TRP A 46 -3.46 8.66 -7.38
C TRP A 46 -3.91 9.92 -8.15
N VAL A 47 -3.45 10.10 -9.40
CA VAL A 47 -3.83 11.24 -10.24
C VAL A 47 -5.31 11.13 -10.65
N GLU A 48 -5.71 9.95 -11.15
CA GLU A 48 -7.10 9.70 -11.55
C GLU A 48 -8.02 9.79 -10.34
N ASP A 49 -7.60 9.20 -9.21
CA ASP A 49 -8.34 9.26 -7.95
C ASP A 49 -8.52 10.70 -7.47
N TYR A 50 -7.47 11.52 -7.50
CA TYR A 50 -7.55 12.93 -7.13
C TYR A 50 -8.54 13.69 -8.02
N GLN A 51 -8.46 13.51 -9.34
CA GLN A 51 -9.36 14.16 -10.30
C GLN A 51 -10.81 13.71 -10.13
N CYS A 52 -11.03 12.44 -9.78
CA CYS A 52 -12.33 11.86 -9.49
C CYS A 52 -12.83 12.16 -8.07
N ARG A 53 -12.06 12.91 -7.26
CA ARG A 53 -12.34 13.19 -5.84
C ARG A 53 -12.49 11.92 -5.00
N ARG A 54 -11.76 10.88 -5.35
CA ARG A 54 -11.57 9.68 -4.53
C ARG A 54 -10.34 9.92 -3.66
N TYR A 55 -10.55 10.17 -2.39
CA TYR A 55 -9.45 10.48 -1.47
C TYR A 55 -8.89 9.20 -0.86
N THR A 56 -8.09 8.48 -1.66
CA THR A 56 -7.35 7.29 -1.23
C THR A 56 -6.32 7.64 -0.15
N LEU A 57 -5.73 6.61 0.47
CA LEU A 57 -4.82 6.81 1.60
C LEU A 57 -3.64 7.75 1.26
N PRO A 58 -2.93 7.62 0.11
CA PRO A 58 -1.86 8.55 -0.26
C PRO A 58 -2.33 10.01 -0.33
N LEU A 59 -3.53 10.25 -0.89
CA LEU A 59 -4.10 11.58 -1.04
C LEU A 59 -4.52 12.19 0.29
N THR A 60 -5.07 11.36 1.19
CA THR A 60 -5.44 11.79 2.54
C THR A 60 -4.22 12.27 3.32
N TRP A 61 -3.07 11.61 3.15
CA TRP A 61 -1.82 12.01 3.81
C TRP A 61 -1.19 13.26 3.16
N ALA A 62 -1.27 13.39 1.83
CA ALA A 62 -0.74 14.55 1.12
C ALA A 62 -1.57 15.83 1.33
N ILE A 63 -2.86 15.69 1.67
CA ILE A 63 -3.82 16.78 1.77
C ILE A 63 -4.61 16.68 3.10
N PRO A 64 -3.95 16.90 4.27
CA PRO A 64 -4.56 16.67 5.59
C PRO A 64 -5.67 17.68 5.94
N GLU A 65 -5.71 18.86 5.31
CA GLU A 65 -6.62 19.96 5.63
C GLU A 65 -7.89 19.99 4.75
N MET A 66 -8.66 18.90 4.71
CA MET A 66 -9.98 18.90 4.06
C MET A 66 -11.13 19.38 4.96
N THR A 67 -10.85 20.22 5.95
CA THR A 67 -11.87 20.85 6.79
C THR A 67 -12.42 22.11 6.11
N GLY A 68 -13.27 21.93 5.09
CA GLY A 68 -13.95 23.04 4.41
C GLY A 68 -14.24 22.77 2.93
N SER A 69 -14.31 23.84 2.13
CA SER A 69 -14.23 23.71 0.66
C SER A 69 -12.85 23.16 0.31
N ALA A 70 -12.76 21.90 -0.14
CA ALA A 70 -11.51 21.21 -0.38
C ALA A 70 -10.50 22.11 -1.12
N PRO A 71 -9.26 22.28 -0.62
CA PRO A 71 -8.25 23.06 -1.31
C PRO A 71 -8.04 22.48 -2.72
N GLN A 72 -8.31 23.29 -3.74
CA GLN A 72 -8.06 22.94 -5.14
C GLN A 72 -6.57 23.10 -5.43
N LEU A 73 -5.76 22.19 -4.88
CA LEU A 73 -4.36 22.10 -5.26
C LEU A 73 -4.25 21.70 -6.73
N ALA A 74 -3.25 22.25 -7.42
CA ALA A 74 -2.92 21.72 -8.74
C ALA A 74 -2.37 20.28 -8.58
N VAL A 75 -2.58 19.42 -9.59
CA VAL A 75 -2.01 18.06 -9.60
C VAL A 75 -0.50 18.07 -9.35
N ALA A 76 0.20 19.08 -9.89
CA ALA A 76 1.64 19.27 -9.67
C ALA A 76 2.00 19.54 -8.20
N GLU A 77 1.16 20.27 -7.47
CA GLU A 77 1.38 20.55 -6.04
C GLU A 77 1.15 19.28 -5.20
N VAL A 78 0.14 18.47 -5.53
CA VAL A 78 -0.09 17.18 -4.87
C VAL A 78 1.07 16.22 -5.15
N ARG A 79 1.55 16.15 -6.40
CA ARG A 79 2.74 15.39 -6.78
C ARG A 79 3.95 15.82 -5.97
N GLN A 80 4.21 17.13 -5.90
CA GLN A 80 5.31 17.70 -5.15
C GLN A 80 5.26 17.29 -3.68
N ARG A 81 4.09 17.38 -3.03
CA ARG A 81 3.92 16.94 -1.64
C ARG A 81 4.22 15.45 -1.47
N LEU A 82 3.76 14.60 -2.38
CA LEU A 82 4.06 13.17 -2.35
C LEU A 82 5.55 12.87 -2.57
N ASP A 83 6.24 13.65 -3.40
CA ASP A 83 7.66 13.49 -3.70
C ASP A 83 8.60 14.03 -2.63
N GLU A 84 8.27 15.17 -2.02
CA GLU A 84 9.12 15.86 -1.05
C GLU A 84 8.96 15.30 0.37
N SER A 85 7.80 14.72 0.69
CA SER A 85 7.53 14.08 1.99
C SER A 85 7.94 12.61 2.01
N VAL A 86 7.98 11.98 3.19
CA VAL A 86 8.26 10.53 3.34
C VAL A 86 7.04 9.63 3.10
N ILE A 87 5.96 10.17 2.53
CA ILE A 87 4.66 9.47 2.42
C ILE A 87 4.82 8.22 1.55
N LEU A 88 5.34 8.34 0.33
CA LEU A 88 5.43 7.21 -0.59
C LEU A 88 6.37 6.12 -0.05
N GLU A 89 7.49 6.48 0.58
CA GLU A 89 8.41 5.54 1.19
C GLU A 89 7.74 4.76 2.32
N THR A 90 6.93 5.45 3.13
CA THR A 90 6.20 4.85 4.24
C THR A 90 5.13 3.88 3.74
N LEU A 91 4.35 4.29 2.73
CA LEU A 91 3.29 3.45 2.17
C LEU A 91 3.87 2.23 1.42
N VAL A 92 4.95 2.41 0.65
CA VAL A 92 5.65 1.30 -0.01
C VAL A 92 6.24 0.32 1.00
N LYS A 93 6.77 0.81 2.13
CA LYS A 93 7.22 -0.06 3.23
C LYS A 93 6.05 -0.87 3.80
N GLN A 94 4.89 -0.25 3.98
CA GLN A 94 3.69 -0.96 4.46
C GLN A 94 3.22 -2.05 3.48
N ILE A 95 3.26 -1.79 2.17
CA ILE A 95 2.96 -2.79 1.13
C ILE A 95 3.92 -3.98 1.23
N ILE A 96 5.21 -3.72 1.43
CA ILE A 96 6.23 -4.77 1.61
C ILE A 96 5.90 -5.65 2.83
N GLU A 97 5.61 -5.02 3.98
CA GLU A 97 5.25 -5.74 5.21
C GLU A 97 4.03 -6.64 5.01
N TRP A 98 2.98 -6.15 4.34
CA TRP A 98 1.80 -6.96 4.05
C TRP A 98 2.06 -8.10 3.05
N PHE A 99 2.93 -7.91 2.05
CA PHE A 99 3.35 -9.04 1.21
C PHE A 99 4.18 -10.07 1.98
N GLU A 100 5.00 -9.64 2.94
CA GLU A 100 5.75 -10.55 3.82
C GLU A 100 4.83 -11.33 4.78
N ASP A 101 3.80 -10.67 5.32
CA ASP A 101 2.75 -11.32 6.13
C ASP A 101 1.98 -12.34 5.29
N ALA A 102 1.55 -11.95 4.09
CA ALA A 102 0.87 -12.86 3.17
C ALA A 102 1.76 -14.08 2.84
N LEU A 103 3.06 -13.85 2.56
CA LEU A 103 4.02 -14.90 2.26
C LEU A 103 4.20 -15.88 3.44
N THR A 104 4.27 -15.35 4.66
CA THR A 104 4.36 -16.15 5.89
C THR A 104 3.15 -17.06 6.03
N SER A 105 1.94 -16.51 5.86
CA SER A 105 0.69 -17.27 5.93
C SER A 105 0.61 -18.35 4.86
N VAL A 106 0.89 -18.03 3.58
CA VAL A 106 0.79 -19.04 2.49
C VAL A 106 1.89 -20.09 2.51
N SER A 107 3.05 -19.80 3.10
CA SER A 107 4.15 -20.76 3.22
C SER A 107 3.75 -21.97 4.08
N THR A 108 2.90 -21.77 5.08
CA THR A 108 2.35 -22.85 5.91
C THR A 108 1.40 -23.77 5.14
N LEU A 109 0.88 -23.31 4.01
CA LEU A 109 -0.10 -24.02 3.18
C LEU A 109 0.55 -24.86 2.07
N HIS A 110 1.87 -24.72 1.86
CA HIS A 110 2.61 -25.37 0.76
C HIS A 110 2.03 -25.11 -0.66
N ALA A 111 1.34 -23.97 -0.85
CA ALA A 111 0.70 -23.59 -2.11
C ALA A 111 1.71 -22.93 -3.07
N SER A 112 2.51 -23.72 -3.77
CA SER A 112 3.65 -23.26 -4.59
C SER A 112 3.31 -22.13 -5.59
N CYS A 113 2.17 -22.22 -6.29
CA CYS A 113 1.75 -21.19 -7.23
C CYS A 113 1.42 -19.85 -6.54
N TRP A 114 0.85 -19.91 -5.34
CA TRP A 114 0.50 -18.71 -4.57
C TRP A 114 1.74 -18.07 -3.95
N ILE A 115 2.64 -18.89 -3.40
CA ILE A 115 3.96 -18.46 -2.92
C ILE A 115 4.68 -17.69 -4.03
N ALA A 116 4.83 -18.30 -5.22
CA ALA A 116 5.50 -17.66 -6.35
C ALA A 116 4.84 -16.35 -6.79
N PHE A 117 3.50 -16.25 -6.71
CA PHE A 117 2.78 -15.02 -7.01
C PHE A 117 3.10 -13.91 -6.00
N VAL A 118 3.04 -14.21 -4.69
CA VAL A 118 3.33 -13.24 -3.64
C VAL A 118 4.80 -12.79 -3.68
N GLU A 119 5.72 -13.73 -3.89
CA GLU A 119 7.16 -13.43 -4.05
C GLU A 119 7.42 -12.48 -5.22
N ASN A 120 6.76 -12.71 -6.36
CA ASN A 120 6.88 -11.82 -7.52
C ASN A 120 6.35 -10.41 -7.22
N CYS A 121 5.22 -10.27 -6.52
CA CYS A 121 4.70 -8.96 -6.10
C CYS A 121 5.64 -8.26 -5.13
N LEU A 122 6.16 -8.99 -4.13
CA LEU A 122 7.14 -8.48 -3.17
C LEU A 122 8.41 -7.99 -3.87
N GLN A 123 8.94 -8.78 -4.81
CA GLN A 123 10.14 -8.42 -5.57
C GLN A 123 9.94 -7.14 -6.39
N LYS A 124 8.81 -7.01 -7.10
CA LYS A 124 8.48 -5.80 -7.85
C LYS A 124 8.37 -4.57 -6.93
N THR A 125 7.73 -4.73 -5.78
CA THR A 125 7.56 -3.65 -4.79
C THR A 125 8.91 -3.20 -4.22
N ARG A 126 9.82 -4.14 -3.90
CA ARG A 126 11.18 -3.81 -3.46
C ARG A 126 11.98 -3.09 -4.54
N SER A 127 11.88 -3.50 -5.81
CA SER A 127 12.52 -2.79 -6.93
C SER A 127 11.97 -1.37 -7.11
N TYR A 128 10.66 -1.18 -6.91
CA TYR A 128 10.04 0.15 -6.90
C TYR A 128 10.58 1.00 -5.74
N GLN A 129 10.63 0.46 -4.52
CA GLN A 129 11.20 1.14 -3.35
C GLN A 129 12.63 1.62 -3.59
N GLN A 130 13.49 0.76 -4.15
CA GLN A 130 14.87 1.11 -4.49
C GLN A 130 14.93 2.27 -5.50
N THR A 131 14.04 2.27 -6.49
CA THR A 131 13.94 3.34 -7.49
C THR A 131 13.52 4.67 -6.85
N LEU A 132 12.50 4.63 -5.99
CA LEU A 132 12.00 5.79 -5.24
C LEU A 132 13.12 6.41 -4.39
N VAL A 133 13.81 5.59 -3.59
CA VAL A 133 14.94 6.04 -2.76
C VAL A 133 16.07 6.62 -3.62
N ALA A 134 16.44 5.96 -4.71
CA ALA A 134 17.50 6.45 -5.61
C ALA A 134 17.15 7.77 -6.30
N GLN A 135 15.88 8.00 -6.63
CA GLN A 135 15.41 9.29 -7.16
C GLN A 135 15.53 10.40 -6.11
N LYS A 136 15.16 10.11 -4.86
CA LYS A 136 15.21 11.10 -3.78
C LYS A 136 16.64 11.47 -3.39
N VAL A 137 17.52 10.48 -3.25
CA VAL A 137 18.95 10.71 -3.02
C VAL A 137 19.54 11.58 -4.12
N ARG A 138 19.25 11.31 -5.40
CA ARG A 138 19.70 12.16 -6.51
C ARG A 138 19.17 13.59 -6.40
N SER A 139 17.91 13.76 -6.03
CA SER A 139 17.30 15.08 -5.89
C SER A 139 17.96 15.90 -4.77
N ILE A 140 18.26 15.27 -3.62
CA ILE A 140 19.03 15.87 -2.53
C ILE A 140 20.43 16.27 -3.00
N MET A 141 21.15 15.35 -3.66
CA MET A 141 22.51 15.59 -4.15
C MET A 141 22.57 16.71 -5.20
N SER A 142 21.51 16.89 -5.98
CA SER A 142 21.39 17.98 -6.97
C SER A 142 20.95 19.33 -6.38
N GLY A 143 20.61 19.39 -5.09
CA GLY A 143 20.08 20.60 -4.45
C GLY A 143 18.65 20.95 -4.85
N SER A 144 17.92 20.03 -5.48
CA SER A 144 16.56 20.25 -5.99
C SER A 144 15.46 19.93 -4.97
N LEU A 145 15.82 19.42 -3.78
CA LEU A 145 14.87 18.96 -2.77
C LEU A 145 15.19 19.59 -1.41
N HIS A 146 14.26 20.38 -0.87
CA HIS A 146 14.32 20.91 0.49
C HIS A 146 13.40 20.05 1.37
N PHE A 147 13.97 19.36 2.37
CA PHE A 147 13.16 18.60 3.32
C PHE A 147 12.31 19.55 4.17
N HIS A 148 10.99 19.51 3.97
CA HIS A 148 10.06 19.94 4.99
C HIS A 148 9.75 18.74 5.88
N GLU A 149 10.23 18.76 7.14
CA GLU A 149 9.75 17.86 8.19
C GLU A 149 8.32 18.24 8.56
N SER A 150 7.36 17.93 7.69
CA SER A 150 5.95 17.91 8.07
C SER A 150 5.71 16.63 8.87
N ASN A 151 5.61 16.77 10.20
CA ASN A 151 5.25 15.67 11.09
C ASN A 151 3.86 15.14 10.67
N PRO A 152 3.73 13.92 10.13
CA PRO A 152 2.48 13.44 9.55
C PRO A 152 1.45 13.03 10.61
N PHE A 153 1.82 13.09 11.90
CA PHE A 153 0.93 12.73 12.99
C PHE A 153 0.22 13.98 13.54
N PRO A 154 -1.12 14.06 13.47
CA PRO A 154 -1.85 15.09 14.20
C PRO A 154 -1.57 14.91 15.70
N SER A 155 -1.11 15.98 16.35
CA SER A 155 -0.89 15.99 17.78
C SER A 155 -2.22 15.71 18.48
N THR A 156 -2.30 14.60 19.21
CA THR A 156 -3.46 14.30 20.06
C THR A 156 -3.63 15.44 21.07
N PRO A 157 -4.78 16.14 21.12
CA PRO A 157 -5.00 17.13 22.16
C PRO A 157 -5.06 16.43 23.52
N ALA A 158 -4.29 16.96 24.48
CA ALA A 158 -4.30 16.58 25.89
C ALA A 158 -5.53 17.14 26.61
#